data_AF-A0A1L7UK56-F1
#
_entry.id   AF-A0A1L7UK56-F1
#
_cell.length_a   1.000
_cell.length_b   1.000
_cell.length_c   1.000
_cell.angle_alpha   90.00
_cell.angle_beta   90.00
_cell.angle_gamma   90.00
#
_symmetry.space_group_name_H-M   'P 1'
#
loop_
_entity.id
_entity.type
_entity.pdbx_description
1 polymer ?
#
loop_
_entity_poly.entity_id
_entity_poly.type
_entity_poly.pdbx_seq_one_letter_code
_entity_poly.pdbx_strand_id
1 'polypeptide(L)'
;MRLTPWSDFIGMGMNDFIPTFTFIVRHLRALNVGFVDLIEERIRGNVNADCSRDNNVSFAVHAWGKQAPIMISGGFNGESAQKAVDETYKDYKLAIALVATRRATLICPSV
;
A
#
# COMPACT_ATOMS: atom_id res chain seq x y z
N MET A 1 -6.18 7.78 5.48
CA MET A 1 -5.58 7.04 6.62
C MET A 1 -4.38 6.26 6.12
N ARG A 2 -3.26 6.19 6.85
CA ARG A 2 -2.04 5.45 6.41
C ARG A 2 -1.75 4.29 7.34
N LEU A 3 -1.56 3.08 6.80
CA LEU A 3 -1.40 1.83 7.56
C LEU A 3 -0.17 1.05 7.08
N THR A 4 0.51 0.40 8.02
CA THR A 4 1.74 -0.38 7.78
C THR A 4 1.62 -1.79 8.36
N PRO A 5 0.88 -2.71 7.73
CA PRO A 5 0.55 -4.00 8.32
C PRO A 5 1.78 -4.88 8.61
N TRP A 6 2.79 -4.77 7.75
CA TRP A 6 3.97 -5.63 7.74
C TRP A 6 5.17 -5.03 8.49
N SER A 7 5.08 -3.80 8.96
CA SER A 7 6.22 -3.08 9.54
C SER A 7 6.41 -3.45 11.02
N ASP A 8 7.60 -3.94 11.36
CA ASP A 8 8.07 -4.13 12.73
C ASP A 8 8.83 -2.91 13.28
N PHE A 9 8.84 -1.81 12.53
CA PHE A 9 9.55 -0.59 12.87
C PHE A 9 9.13 -0.06 14.25
N ILE A 10 10.11 0.32 15.08
CA ILE A 10 9.91 0.78 16.47
C ILE A 10 9.20 -0.29 17.33
N GLY A 11 9.51 -1.57 17.12
CA GLY A 11 8.93 -2.66 17.92
C GLY A 11 7.43 -2.86 17.67
N MET A 12 6.93 -2.39 16.53
CA MET A 12 5.61 -2.75 16.02
C MET A 12 5.62 -4.20 15.48
N GLY A 13 4.49 -4.64 14.96
CA GLY A 13 4.30 -6.00 14.44
C GLY A 13 3.40 -6.83 15.34
N MET A 14 2.77 -7.84 14.74
CA MET A 14 1.82 -8.74 15.39
C MET A 14 1.87 -10.08 14.66
N ASN A 15 1.74 -11.20 15.38
CA ASN A 15 1.83 -12.54 14.78
C ASN A 15 0.71 -12.82 13.76
N ASP A 16 -0.52 -12.38 14.03
CA ASP A 16 -1.68 -12.55 13.15
C ASP A 16 -2.35 -11.19 12.87
N PHE A 17 -1.69 -10.37 12.05
CA PHE A 17 -2.12 -9.01 11.77
C PHE A 17 -3.26 -8.94 10.72
N ILE A 18 -3.43 -9.97 9.88
CA ILE A 18 -4.40 -9.95 8.76
C ILE A 18 -5.84 -9.68 9.25
N PRO A 19 -6.39 -10.42 10.23
CA PRO A 19 -7.74 -10.16 10.72
C PRO A 19 -7.92 -8.74 11.26
N THR A 20 -6.93 -8.24 11.99
CA THR A 20 -6.93 -6.90 12.59
C THR A 20 -6.98 -5.81 11.53
N PHE A 21 -6.08 -5.86 10.55
CA PHE A 21 -6.05 -4.84 9.49
C PHE A 21 -7.25 -4.96 8.55
N THR A 22 -7.75 -6.17 8.26
CA THR A 22 -9.01 -6.34 7.51
C THR A 22 -10.19 -5.72 8.24
N PHE A 23 -10.29 -5.91 9.56
CA PHE A 23 -11.34 -5.29 10.37
C PHE A 23 -11.25 -3.77 10.30
N ILE A 24 -10.06 -3.20 10.52
CA ILE A 24 -9.83 -1.74 10.46
C ILE A 24 -10.22 -1.18 9.08
N VAL A 25 -9.74 -1.79 8.00
CA VAL A 25 -10.01 -1.32 6.63
C VAL A 25 -11.50 -1.35 6.30
N ARG A 26 -12.23 -2.40 6.71
CA ARG A 26 -13.69 -2.48 6.52
C ARG A 26 -14.44 -1.37 7.27
N HIS A 27 -14.04 -1.08 8.51
CA HIS A 27 -14.67 -0.02 9.30
C HIS A 27 -14.33 1.37 8.75
N LEU A 28 -13.09 1.61 8.33
CA LEU A 28 -12.72 2.84 7.63
C LEU A 28 -13.56 3.03 6.36
N ARG A 29 -13.86 1.94 5.64
CA ARG A 29 -14.70 2.00 4.44
C ARG A 29 -16.14 2.39 4.80
N ALA A 30 -16.70 1.82 5.87
CA ALA A 30 -18.02 2.17 6.37
C ALA A 30 -18.11 3.63 6.85
N LEU A 31 -17.02 4.19 7.38
CA LEU A 31 -16.90 5.60 7.76
C LEU A 31 -16.72 6.55 6.56
N ASN A 32 -16.64 6.01 5.33
CA ASN A 32 -16.48 6.76 4.09
C ASN A 32 -15.28 7.73 4.08
N VAL A 33 -14.14 7.30 4.64
CA VAL A 33 -12.90 8.10 4.56
C VAL A 33 -12.42 8.21 3.11
N GLY A 34 -11.79 9.33 2.76
CA GLY A 34 -11.46 9.64 1.36
C GLY A 34 -10.56 8.61 0.67
N PHE A 35 -9.52 8.13 1.36
CA PHE A 35 -8.66 7.05 0.89
C PHE A 35 -7.88 6.40 2.04
N VAL A 36 -7.36 5.20 1.77
CA VAL A 36 -6.39 4.52 2.62
C VAL A 36 -5.07 4.39 1.85
N ASP A 37 -3.96 4.68 2.52
CA ASP A 37 -2.60 4.44 2.04
C ASP A 37 -2.03 3.21 2.76
N LEU A 38 -1.66 2.19 2.00
CA LEU A 38 -1.15 0.91 2.50
C LEU A 38 0.33 0.78 2.13
N ILE A 39 1.20 0.55 3.12
CA ILE A 39 2.63 0.35 2.89
C ILE A 39 2.96 -1.14 2.75
N GLU A 40 3.60 -1.51 1.65
CA GLU A 40 4.10 -2.86 1.35
C GLU A 40 5.23 -3.30 2.30
N GLU A 41 5.40 -4.62 2.47
CA GLU A 41 6.44 -5.23 3.32
C GLU A 41 7.86 -4.74 2.98
N ARG A 42 8.09 -4.37 1.71
CA ARG A 42 9.40 -3.97 1.17
C ARG A 42 10.05 -2.81 1.93
N ILE A 43 9.30 -2.08 2.75
CA ILE A 43 9.80 -0.97 3.57
C ILE A 43 9.55 -1.23 5.07
N ARG A 44 10.63 -1.17 5.86
CA ARG A 44 10.61 -1.12 7.33
C ARG A 44 11.08 0.25 7.78
N GLY A 45 10.12 1.14 8.10
CA GLY A 45 10.43 2.52 8.45
C GLY A 45 11.13 3.25 7.30
N ASN A 46 12.43 3.48 7.43
CA ASN A 46 13.27 4.15 6.43
C ASN A 46 14.25 3.22 5.68
N VAL A 47 14.21 1.91 5.94
CA VAL A 47 15.08 0.93 5.27
C VAL A 47 14.25 -0.07 4.46
N ASN A 48 14.89 -0.69 3.47
CA ASN A 48 14.31 -1.82 2.75
C ASN A 48 14.27 -3.04 3.65
N ALA A 49 13.19 -3.81 3.58
CA ALA A 49 13.08 -5.09 4.28
C ALA A 49 13.59 -6.25 3.43
N ASP A 50 14.16 -7.27 4.07
CA ASP A 50 14.37 -8.57 3.41
C ASP A 50 13.01 -9.19 3.12
N CYS A 51 12.64 -9.19 1.84
CA CYS A 51 11.31 -9.58 1.38
C CYS A 51 11.17 -11.11 1.43
N SER A 52 10.16 -11.61 2.15
CA SER A 52 9.68 -12.97 1.96
C SER A 52 8.80 -12.94 0.71
N ARG A 53 9.04 -13.80 -0.29
CA ARG A 53 8.63 -13.57 -1.69
C ARG A 53 7.15 -13.35 -2.01
N ASP A 54 6.21 -13.41 -1.07
CA ASP A 54 4.77 -13.28 -1.36
C ASP A 54 3.99 -12.35 -0.41
N ASN A 55 4.64 -11.65 0.51
CA ASN A 55 3.96 -10.77 1.46
C ASN A 55 3.62 -9.43 0.80
N ASN A 56 2.32 -9.17 0.62
CA ASN A 56 1.83 -7.92 0.05
C ASN A 56 0.55 -7.43 0.76
N VAL A 57 0.09 -6.23 0.42
CA VAL A 57 -1.12 -5.64 1.02
C VAL A 57 -2.44 -6.02 0.31
N SER A 58 -2.44 -7.02 -0.59
CA SER A 58 -3.63 -7.38 -1.38
C SER A 58 -4.85 -7.73 -0.52
N PHE A 59 -4.65 -8.37 0.64
CA PHE A 59 -5.73 -8.68 1.58
C PHE A 59 -6.51 -7.43 2.02
N ALA A 60 -5.80 -6.32 2.24
CA ALA A 60 -6.38 -5.05 2.64
C ALA A 60 -6.98 -4.31 1.43
N VAL A 61 -6.35 -4.39 0.25
CA VAL A 61 -6.91 -3.84 -1.00
C VAL A 61 -8.25 -4.50 -1.34
N HIS A 62 -8.32 -5.83 -1.22
CA HIS A 62 -9.55 -6.60 -1.43
C HIS A 62 -10.63 -6.23 -0.40
N ALA A 63 -10.25 -6.03 0.87
CA ALA A 63 -11.17 -5.62 1.93
C ALA A 63 -11.70 -4.18 1.75
N TRP A 64 -10.90 -3.27 1.19
CA TRP A 64 -11.29 -1.89 0.89
C TRP A 64 -12.29 -1.82 -0.25
N GLY A 65 -12.10 -2.66 -1.27
CA GLY A 65 -12.99 -2.80 -2.41
C GLY A 65 -12.68 -1.85 -3.58
N LYS A 66 -13.22 -2.19 -4.75
CA LYS A 66 -12.90 -1.55 -6.04
C LYS A 66 -13.44 -0.13 -6.21
N GLN A 67 -14.49 0.22 -5.46
CA GLN A 67 -15.26 1.46 -5.70
C GLN A 67 -14.60 2.72 -5.14
N ALA A 68 -13.72 2.57 -4.15
CA ALA A 68 -13.12 3.66 -3.40
C ALA A 68 -11.63 3.84 -3.74
N PRO A 69 -11.13 5.09 -3.71
CA PRO A 69 -9.72 5.37 -3.95
C PRO A 69 -8.82 4.68 -2.91
N ILE A 70 -7.73 4.09 -3.36
CA ILE A 70 -6.71 3.47 -2.52
C ILE A 70 -5.33 3.87 -3.01
N MET A 71 -4.42 4.06 -2.08
CA MET A 71 -3.02 4.35 -2.35
C MET A 71 -2.17 3.20 -1.83
N ILE A 72 -1.20 2.75 -2.62
CA ILE A 72 -0.22 1.76 -2.18
C ILE A 72 1.17 2.39 -2.27
N SER A 73 1.93 2.25 -1.19
CA SER A 73 3.25 2.82 -1.02
C SER A 73 4.27 1.71 -0.71
N GLY A 74 5.54 1.98 -0.98
CA GLY A 74 6.64 1.20 -0.41
C GLY A 74 7.40 0.34 -1.44
N GLY A 75 8.65 0.73 -1.70
CA GLY A 75 9.60 -0.05 -2.49
C GLY A 75 9.28 -0.16 -3.99
N PHE A 76 8.32 0.62 -4.51
CA PHE A 76 8.02 0.66 -5.94
C PHE A 76 9.04 1.49 -6.71
N ASN A 77 9.42 0.98 -7.88
CA ASN A 77 10.06 1.72 -8.97
C ASN A 77 9.04 1.92 -10.11
N GLY A 78 9.43 2.63 -11.19
CA GLY A 78 8.51 2.92 -12.30
C GLY A 78 7.87 1.69 -12.93
N GLU A 79 8.66 0.64 -13.20
CA GLU A 79 8.19 -0.60 -13.82
C GLU A 79 7.23 -1.38 -12.91
N SER A 80 7.61 -1.58 -11.64
CA SER A 80 6.76 -2.29 -10.67
C SER A 80 5.49 -1.52 -10.33
N ALA A 81 5.51 -0.19 -10.32
CA ALA A 81 4.33 0.64 -10.15
C ALA A 81 3.38 0.49 -11.34
N GLN A 82 3.92 0.55 -12.56
CA GLN A 82 3.14 0.37 -13.78
C GLN A 82 2.48 -1.01 -13.80
N LYS A 83 3.24 -2.08 -13.51
CA LYS A 83 2.70 -3.43 -13.40
C LYS A 83 1.59 -3.55 -12.35
N ALA A 84 1.75 -2.90 -11.20
CA ALA A 84 0.74 -2.94 -10.15
C ALA A 84 -0.59 -2.30 -10.59
N VAL A 85 -0.52 -1.18 -11.32
CA VAL A 85 -1.70 -0.46 -11.83
C VAL A 85 -2.33 -1.20 -13.02
N ASP A 86 -1.52 -1.57 -14.02
CA ASP A 86 -2.02 -2.05 -15.31
C ASP A 86 -2.38 -3.55 -15.29
N GLU A 87 -1.75 -4.34 -14.41
CA GLU A 87 -1.96 -5.80 -14.34
C GLU A 87 -2.61 -6.22 -13.02
N THR A 88 -1.95 -5.97 -11.88
CA THR A 88 -2.34 -6.56 -10.59
C THR A 88 -3.66 -6.01 -10.05
N TYR A 89 -3.83 -4.69 -10.11
CA TYR A 89 -4.97 -3.99 -9.53
C TYR A 89 -5.76 -3.17 -10.55
N LYS A 90 -5.77 -3.60 -11.81
CA LYS A 90 -6.40 -2.91 -12.94
C LYS A 90 -7.87 -2.50 -12.73
N ASP A 91 -8.61 -3.24 -11.91
CA ASP A 91 -10.02 -2.97 -11.62
C ASP A 91 -10.23 -2.05 -10.39
N TYR A 92 -9.16 -1.60 -9.74
CA TYR A 92 -9.20 -0.78 -8.54
C TYR A 92 -8.88 0.67 -8.88
N LYS A 93 -9.50 1.60 -8.14
CA LYS A 93 -9.12 3.02 -8.17
C LYS A 93 -7.83 3.23 -7.38
N LEU A 94 -6.72 2.76 -7.95
CA LEU A 94 -5.42 2.68 -7.31
C LEU A 94 -4.52 3.85 -7.72
N ALA A 95 -3.80 4.40 -6.74
CA ALA A 95 -2.62 5.24 -6.96
C ALA A 95 -1.39 4.57 -6.31
N ILE A 96 -0.23 4.64 -6.96
CA ILE A 96 1.04 4.20 -6.38
C ILE A 96 1.86 5.41 -5.93
N ALA A 97 2.33 5.38 -4.68
CA ALA A 97 3.25 6.37 -4.16
C ALA A 97 4.69 5.97 -4.47
N LEU A 98 5.36 6.75 -5.32
CA LEU A 98 6.79 6.62 -5.57
C LEU A 98 7.56 7.57 -4.66
N VAL A 99 8.56 7.05 -3.94
CA VAL A 99 9.51 7.87 -3.19
C VAL A 99 10.84 7.85 -3.93
N ALA A 100 11.18 8.95 -4.58
CA ALA A 100 12.47 9.09 -5.26
C ALA A 100 13.58 9.33 -4.23
N THR A 101 14.34 8.30 -3.88
CA THR A 101 15.62 8.45 -3.17
C THR A 101 16.69 8.91 -4.15
N ARG A 102 16.60 10.19 -4.54
CA ARG A 102 17.61 11.14 -5.07
C ARG A 102 16.84 12.21 -5.87
N ARG A 103 16.92 13.48 -5.42
CA ARG A 103 16.44 14.73 -6.08
C ARG A 103 15.81 14.52 -7.48
N ALA A 104 14.49 14.29 -7.56
CA ALA A 104 13.65 14.45 -8.77
C ALA A 104 12.20 14.11 -8.43
N THR A 105 11.28 15.08 -8.50
CA THR A 105 10.39 15.37 -9.64
C THR A 105 9.03 14.70 -9.43
N LEU A 106 8.04 15.51 -9.05
CA LEU A 106 6.63 15.15 -9.13
C LEU A 106 6.32 14.75 -10.58
N ILE A 107 5.99 13.48 -10.80
CA ILE A 107 5.32 13.05 -12.03
C ILE A 107 3.85 13.42 -11.84
N CYS A 108 3.48 14.60 -12.36
CA CYS A 108 2.10 14.98 -12.56
C CYS A 108 1.58 14.25 -13.82
N PRO A 109 0.40 13.62 -13.82
CA PRO A 109 -0.13 12.98 -15.01
C PRO A 109 -0.54 14.05 -16.02
N SER A 110 -0.11 13.87 -17.27
CA SER A 110 -0.61 14.63 -18.41
C SER A 110 -2.02 14.13 -18.77
N VAL A 111 -3.04 14.90 -18.36
CA VAL A 111 -4.23 15.21 -19.18
C VAL A 111 -4.60 16.66 -18.89
#